data_AF-A0A212K3A8-F1
#
_entry.id   AF-A0A212K3A8-F1
#
_cell.length_a   1.000
_cell.length_b   1.000
_cell.length_c   1.000
_cell.angle_alpha   90.00
_cell.angle_beta   90.00
_cell.angle_gamma   90.00
#
_symmetry.space_group_name_H-M   'P 1'
#
loop_
_entity.id
_entity.type
_entity.pdbx_description
1 polymer ?
#
loop_
_entity_poly.entity_id
_entity_poly.type
_entity_poly.pdbx_seq_one_letter_code
_entity_poly.pdbx_strand_id
1 'polypeptide(L)'
;MLSTALPTEIRGGICTGPTSPKEDGATARGPGRVTIISDRVFDFRDYPAAKQDEVISGVDGAIVRLQRCVILGGIKAVLAGNGDHPGNDMRFGHWEMEDCFIMGAGRRCPEVQDCVELTMRRCWIHNWGRAFDVRSFGGWAHRGGRIAAERCLFTQSGGIFSLGLRTTIADIFAHVGQAWNDDGPSGLLRWQTYLPGVCRGLTANTGGLALATKCYRNKGWIRVENCNEFITLAAARELVRSIDALMPEEGRKRLGNLVDMFDGLGEA
;
A
#
# COMPACT_ATOMS: atom_id res chain seq x y z
N MET A 1 -9.08 9.98 23.13
CA MET A 1 -9.22 11.45 23.27
C MET A 1 -9.13 12.05 21.89
N LEU A 2 -10.16 12.75 21.43
CA LEU A 2 -10.07 13.55 20.21
C LEU A 2 -9.19 14.76 20.52
N SER A 3 -8.08 14.92 19.79
CA SER A 3 -7.23 16.08 19.92
C SER A 3 -7.99 17.35 19.54
N THR A 4 -7.82 18.42 20.31
CA THR A 4 -8.32 19.76 20.00
C THR A 4 -7.38 20.54 19.07
N ALA A 5 -6.22 19.97 18.72
CA ALA A 5 -5.29 20.59 17.80
C ALA A 5 -5.87 20.58 16.38
N LEU A 6 -5.72 21.71 15.67
CA LEU A 6 -6.06 21.80 14.25
C LEU A 6 -5.30 20.75 13.44
N PRO A 7 -5.94 20.12 12.44
CA PRO A 7 -5.27 19.16 11.58
C PRO A 7 -4.05 19.75 10.86
N THR A 8 -3.01 18.95 10.65
CA THR A 8 -2.01 19.26 9.63
C THR A 8 -2.58 18.86 8.27
N GLU A 9 -2.57 19.75 7.30
CA GLU A 9 -3.15 19.48 5.98
C GLU A 9 -2.10 19.56 4.87
N ILE A 10 -2.06 18.52 4.03
CA ILE A 10 -1.24 18.45 2.82
C ILE A 10 -2.19 18.20 1.65
N ARG A 11 -2.60 19.26 0.95
CA ARG A 11 -3.63 19.18 -0.08
C ARG A 11 -3.11 19.55 -1.47
N GLY A 12 -3.60 18.85 -2.48
CA GLY A 12 -3.33 19.18 -3.88
C GLY A 12 -1.87 19.06 -4.29
N GLY A 13 -1.59 19.42 -5.54
CA GLY A 13 -0.25 19.50 -6.09
C GLY A 13 0.43 18.16 -6.31
N ILE A 14 1.72 18.23 -6.66
CA ILE A 14 2.55 17.08 -6.99
C ILE A 14 3.78 17.08 -6.07
N CYS A 15 4.10 15.92 -5.51
CA CYS A 15 5.37 15.63 -4.84
C CYS A 15 6.16 14.66 -5.72
N THR A 16 7.29 15.10 -6.28
CA THR A 16 8.14 14.26 -7.16
C THR A 16 9.33 13.64 -6.44
N GLY A 17 9.39 13.78 -5.11
CA GLY A 17 10.49 13.33 -4.28
C GLY A 17 10.50 14.04 -2.92
N PRO A 18 11.27 13.54 -1.94
CA PRO A 18 11.45 14.19 -0.65
C PRO A 18 12.25 15.49 -0.76
N THR A 19 12.23 16.30 0.31
CA THR A 19 13.03 17.54 0.40
C THR A 19 14.52 17.25 0.40
N SER A 20 14.95 16.19 1.08
CA SER A 20 16.32 15.69 1.09
C SER A 20 16.40 14.19 0.76
N PRO A 21 17.52 13.68 0.23
CA PRO A 21 17.72 12.24 0.06
C PRO A 21 17.47 11.48 1.35
N LYS A 22 16.80 10.33 1.25
CA LYS A 22 16.43 9.44 2.37
C LYS A 22 15.41 9.99 3.36
N GLU A 23 14.80 11.13 3.08
CA GLU A 23 13.57 11.53 3.75
C GLU A 23 12.34 10.98 3.00
N ASP A 24 11.17 11.15 3.61
CA ASP A 24 9.90 10.75 3.04
C ASP A 24 9.30 11.84 2.16
N GLY A 25 8.45 11.45 1.21
CA GLY A 25 7.62 12.41 0.47
C GLY A 25 6.65 13.18 1.35
N ALA A 26 6.13 12.53 2.40
CA ALA A 26 5.35 13.14 3.48
C ALA A 26 5.44 12.30 4.76
N THR A 27 5.69 12.96 5.90
CA THR A 27 5.71 12.30 7.22
C THR A 27 4.58 12.88 8.08
N ALA A 28 3.63 12.02 8.49
CA ALA A 28 2.63 12.35 9.49
C ALA A 28 3.20 12.10 10.90
N ARG A 29 3.15 13.09 11.79
CA ARG A 29 3.75 12.99 13.14
C ARG A 29 2.67 13.00 14.21
N GLY A 30 2.69 12.01 15.09
CA GLY A 30 1.88 11.95 16.30
C GLY A 30 2.69 12.24 17.58
N PRO A 31 2.09 11.98 18.76
CA PRO A 31 0.67 11.74 18.96
C PRO A 31 -0.11 13.06 19.02
N GLY A 32 -1.44 12.99 18.90
CA GLY A 32 -2.31 14.13 19.24
C GLY A 32 -2.52 15.15 18.12
N ARG A 33 -2.30 14.80 16.86
CA ARG A 33 -2.78 15.59 15.72
C ARG A 33 -3.18 14.68 14.57
N VAL A 34 -4.29 15.02 13.91
CA VAL A 34 -4.69 14.37 12.66
C VAL A 34 -3.92 15.02 11.51
N THR A 35 -3.31 14.19 10.66
CA THR A 35 -2.75 14.64 9.38
C THR A 35 -3.70 14.25 8.25
N ILE A 36 -4.16 15.22 7.47
CA ILE A 36 -5.01 15.00 6.31
C ILE A 36 -4.17 15.23 5.06
N ILE A 37 -4.04 14.18 4.24
CA ILE A 37 -3.38 14.24 2.94
C ILE A 37 -4.46 13.99 1.89
N SER A 38 -4.79 14.99 1.09
CA SER A 38 -5.88 14.86 0.11
C SER A 38 -5.55 15.42 -1.25
N ASP A 39 -6.16 14.83 -2.28
CA ASP A 39 -6.12 15.33 -3.66
C ASP A 39 -4.71 15.50 -4.22
N ARG A 40 -3.76 14.73 -3.69
CA ARG A 40 -2.33 14.90 -3.95
C ARG A 40 -1.77 13.79 -4.80
N VAL A 41 -0.86 14.15 -5.70
CA VAL A 41 -0.09 13.19 -6.49
C VAL A 41 1.31 13.08 -5.91
N PHE A 42 1.75 11.86 -5.63
CA PHE A 42 3.13 11.53 -5.34
C PHE A 42 3.68 10.75 -6.53
N ASP A 43 4.59 11.35 -7.30
CA ASP A 43 5.14 10.75 -8.52
C ASP A 43 6.65 10.55 -8.38
N PHE A 44 7.03 9.39 -7.86
CA PHE A 44 8.41 9.03 -7.54
C PHE A 44 9.08 8.22 -8.65
N ARG A 45 8.43 8.10 -9.83
CA ARG A 45 8.95 7.31 -10.95
C ARG A 45 10.31 7.81 -11.44
N ASP A 46 10.52 9.12 -11.43
CA ASP A 46 11.75 9.76 -11.91
C ASP A 46 12.75 10.09 -10.79
N TYR A 47 12.37 9.91 -9.52
CA TYR A 47 13.28 10.16 -8.41
C TYR A 47 14.22 8.96 -8.19
N PRO A 48 15.54 9.13 -8.03
CA PRO A 48 16.46 8.00 -7.96
C PRO A 48 16.18 7.04 -6.80
N ALA A 49 15.97 5.75 -7.09
CA ALA A 49 15.64 4.72 -6.08
C ALA A 49 16.64 4.68 -4.91
N ALA A 50 17.94 4.85 -5.19
CA ALA A 50 18.97 4.87 -4.16
C ALA A 50 18.84 6.04 -3.16
N LYS A 51 18.09 7.09 -3.51
CA LYS A 51 17.82 8.27 -2.67
C LYS A 51 16.42 8.26 -2.04
N GLN A 52 15.58 7.29 -2.41
CA GLN A 52 14.24 7.14 -1.83
C GLN A 52 14.30 6.51 -0.45
N ASP A 53 13.29 6.83 0.37
CA ASP A 53 12.82 6.02 1.48
C ASP A 53 11.32 5.74 1.32
N GLU A 54 10.44 6.19 2.23
CA GLU A 54 8.99 6.10 2.07
C GLU A 54 8.40 7.25 1.23
N VAL A 55 7.34 6.97 0.48
CA VAL A 55 6.55 8.06 -0.15
C VAL A 55 5.74 8.76 0.93
N ILE A 56 5.05 7.99 1.78
CA ILE A 56 4.29 8.47 2.93
C ILE A 56 4.61 7.59 4.13
N SER A 57 4.93 8.20 5.27
CA SER A 57 5.08 7.48 6.53
C SER A 57 4.28 8.17 7.64
N GLY A 58 3.99 7.44 8.71
CA GLY A 58 3.62 8.05 9.97
C GLY A 58 4.42 7.48 11.12
N VAL A 59 4.69 8.36 12.06
CA VAL A 59 5.60 8.12 13.19
C VAL A 59 4.93 8.55 14.49
N ASP A 60 5.27 7.87 15.57
CA ASP A 60 4.90 8.24 16.95
C ASP A 60 3.38 8.31 17.20
N GLY A 61 2.62 7.29 16.79
CA GLY A 61 1.17 7.25 17.00
C GLY A 61 0.40 8.20 16.08
N ALA A 62 0.86 8.35 14.83
CA ALA A 62 0.25 9.22 13.84
C ALA A 62 -1.21 8.80 13.53
N ILE A 63 -2.10 9.80 13.48
CA ILE A 63 -3.47 9.65 13.00
C ILE A 63 -3.57 10.28 11.62
N VAL A 64 -3.93 9.50 10.60
CA VAL A 64 -3.78 9.94 9.21
C VAL A 64 -5.03 9.65 8.38
N ARG A 65 -5.44 10.62 7.56
CA ARG A 65 -6.47 10.46 6.52
C ARG A 65 -5.87 10.72 5.15
N LEU A 66 -5.79 9.70 4.32
CA LEU A 66 -5.38 9.76 2.91
C LEU A 66 -6.62 9.69 2.04
N GLN A 67 -6.90 10.73 1.25
CA GLN A 67 -8.13 10.80 0.46
C GLN A 67 -7.84 11.24 -0.98
N ARG A 68 -8.29 10.45 -1.97
CA ARG A 68 -8.14 10.80 -3.40
C ARG A 68 -6.67 11.05 -3.79
N CYS A 69 -5.75 10.33 -3.16
CA CYS A 69 -4.32 10.43 -3.44
C CYS A 69 -3.91 9.47 -4.55
N VAL A 70 -2.97 9.90 -5.37
CA VAL A 70 -2.37 9.07 -6.43
C VAL A 70 -0.88 8.89 -6.11
N ILE A 71 -0.42 7.66 -5.99
CA ILE A 71 0.99 7.33 -5.74
C ILE A 71 1.54 6.54 -6.93
N LEU A 72 2.54 7.08 -7.62
CA LEU A 72 3.16 6.51 -8.80
C LEU A 72 4.63 6.19 -8.51
N GLY A 73 4.98 4.90 -8.58
CA GLY A 73 6.32 4.44 -8.21
C GLY A 73 6.56 4.54 -6.71
N GLY A 74 7.83 4.72 -6.33
CA GLY A 74 8.27 4.67 -4.94
C GLY A 74 8.69 3.27 -4.50
N ILE A 75 9.91 3.10 -3.97
CA ILE A 75 10.38 1.80 -3.47
C ILE A 75 9.55 1.32 -2.27
N LYS A 76 9.06 2.25 -1.45
CA LYS A 76 8.20 2.02 -0.29
C LYS A 76 7.07 3.05 -0.30
N ALA A 77 5.82 2.64 -0.51
CA ALA A 77 4.74 3.60 -0.69
C ALA A 77 4.22 4.22 0.64
N VAL A 78 3.62 3.43 1.51
CA VAL A 78 2.89 3.89 2.70
C VAL A 78 3.25 3.02 3.90
N LEU A 79 3.83 3.63 4.94
CA LEU A 79 4.15 2.97 6.22
C LEU A 79 3.30 3.53 7.37
N ALA A 80 2.51 2.67 8.00
CA ALA A 80 1.69 2.99 9.17
C ALA A 80 2.22 2.23 10.41
N GLY A 81 2.82 2.97 11.33
CA GLY A 81 3.62 2.43 12.43
C GLY A 81 5.06 2.22 11.94
N ASN A 82 6.03 2.93 12.52
CA ASN A 82 7.39 2.96 11.96
C ASN A 82 8.37 2.01 12.67
N GLY A 83 7.98 1.42 13.81
CA GLY A 83 8.82 0.55 14.61
C GLY A 83 9.63 1.25 15.70
N ASP A 84 9.74 2.58 15.65
CA ASP A 84 10.53 3.35 16.64
C ASP A 84 9.69 3.71 17.87
N HIS A 85 8.38 3.78 17.72
CA HIS A 85 7.44 4.23 18.75
C HIS A 85 6.28 3.24 19.00
N PRO A 86 6.53 1.93 19.18
CA PRO A 86 5.48 0.91 19.18
C PRO A 86 4.41 1.12 20.26
N GLY A 87 4.78 1.70 21.41
CA GLY A 87 3.82 2.03 22.47
C GLY A 87 2.81 3.11 22.08
N ASN A 88 3.26 4.15 21.38
CA ASN A 88 2.38 5.22 20.90
C ASN A 88 1.62 4.81 19.64
N ASP A 89 2.26 4.04 18.75
CA ASP A 89 1.61 3.43 17.58
C ASP A 89 0.43 2.54 18.01
N MET A 90 0.63 1.64 18.98
CA MET A 90 -0.43 0.81 19.55
C MET A 90 -1.56 1.63 20.20
N ARG A 91 -1.22 2.74 20.86
CA ARG A 91 -2.18 3.51 21.66
C ARG A 91 -2.98 4.51 20.83
N PHE A 92 -2.40 5.05 19.76
CA PHE A 92 -2.96 6.19 19.03
C PHE A 92 -2.99 6.01 17.52
N GLY A 93 -2.13 5.16 16.96
CA GLY A 93 -1.97 5.02 15.51
C GLY A 93 -3.25 4.56 14.83
N HIS A 94 -3.78 5.39 13.95
CA HIS A 94 -5.01 5.10 13.22
C HIS A 94 -5.01 5.75 11.85
N TRP A 95 -5.31 4.99 10.81
CA TRP A 95 -5.24 5.44 9.43
C TRP A 95 -6.51 5.13 8.65
N GLU A 96 -6.89 6.06 7.80
CA GLU A 96 -7.96 5.90 6.82
C GLU A 96 -7.39 6.20 5.43
N MET A 97 -7.60 5.30 4.48
CA MET A 97 -7.29 5.48 3.07
C MET A 97 -8.56 5.34 2.25
N GLU A 98 -8.92 6.37 1.48
CA GLU A 98 -10.17 6.40 0.73
C GLU A 98 -9.96 6.94 -0.69
N ASP A 99 -10.50 6.22 -1.69
CA ASP A 99 -10.43 6.61 -3.10
C ASP A 99 -8.99 6.82 -3.62
N CYS A 100 -8.02 6.12 -3.04
CA CYS A 100 -6.61 6.24 -3.41
C CYS A 100 -6.21 5.27 -4.53
N PHE A 101 -5.28 5.69 -5.38
CA PHE A 101 -4.67 4.85 -6.42
C PHE A 101 -3.17 4.75 -6.20
N ILE A 102 -2.64 3.53 -6.07
CA ILE A 102 -1.21 3.26 -5.97
C ILE A 102 -0.79 2.40 -7.15
N MET A 103 0.15 2.88 -7.96
CA MET A 103 0.64 2.18 -9.14
C MET A 103 2.16 2.06 -9.14
N GLY A 104 2.68 0.86 -9.35
CA GLY A 104 4.09 0.67 -9.68
C GLY A 104 5.06 0.82 -8.51
N ALA A 105 4.57 0.95 -7.28
CA ALA A 105 5.41 0.98 -6.08
C ALA A 105 6.13 -0.37 -5.88
N GLY A 106 7.26 -0.39 -5.17
CA GLY A 106 7.99 -1.62 -4.83
C GLY A 106 7.21 -2.45 -3.82
N ARG A 107 6.96 -1.86 -2.65
CA ARG A 107 6.26 -2.47 -1.52
C ARG A 107 5.60 -1.42 -0.63
N ARG A 108 4.98 -1.89 0.46
CA ARG A 108 4.27 -1.05 1.44
C ARG A 108 3.09 -0.32 0.80
N CYS A 109 2.19 -1.03 0.14
CA CYS A 109 1.02 -0.42 -0.52
C CYS A 109 -0.31 -0.75 0.17
N PRO A 110 -0.48 -0.66 1.51
CA PRO A 110 0.40 -0.15 2.58
C PRO A 110 1.13 -1.25 3.41
N GLU A 111 2.10 -0.88 4.24
CA GLU A 111 2.59 -1.74 5.35
C GLU A 111 2.08 -1.18 6.69
N VAL A 112 1.49 -2.04 7.53
CA VAL A 112 0.90 -1.67 8.81
C VAL A 112 1.48 -2.56 9.92
N GLN A 113 2.04 -1.94 10.95
CA GLN A 113 2.69 -2.64 12.06
C GLN A 113 2.38 -2.02 13.42
N ASP A 114 2.90 -2.65 14.48
CA ASP A 114 2.87 -2.16 15.86
C ASP A 114 1.47 -1.83 16.37
N CYS A 115 0.52 -2.73 16.11
CA CYS A 115 -0.89 -2.61 16.48
C CYS A 115 -1.65 -1.40 15.88
N VAL A 116 -1.06 -0.70 14.90
CA VAL A 116 -1.77 0.36 14.16
C VAL A 116 -2.93 -0.23 13.37
N GLU A 117 -4.04 0.50 13.33
CA GLU A 117 -5.21 0.13 12.54
C GLU A 117 -5.32 1.00 11.28
N LEU A 118 -5.52 0.36 10.14
CA LEU A 118 -5.73 1.01 8.86
C LEU A 118 -7.02 0.49 8.22
N THR A 119 -7.91 1.40 7.83
CA THR A 119 -9.04 1.09 6.97
C THR A 119 -8.82 1.61 5.56
N MET A 120 -8.93 0.73 4.56
CA MET A 120 -8.91 1.07 3.13
C MET A 120 -10.31 0.97 2.56
N ARG A 121 -10.78 2.01 1.86
CA ARG A 121 -12.06 2.02 1.15
C ARG A 121 -11.86 2.48 -0.28
N ARG A 122 -12.36 1.71 -1.25
CA ARG A 122 -12.35 2.12 -2.67
C ARG A 122 -10.95 2.48 -3.18
N CYS A 123 -9.93 1.78 -2.69
CA CYS A 123 -8.55 1.98 -3.14
C CYS A 123 -8.20 0.99 -4.24
N TRP A 124 -7.32 1.40 -5.16
CA TRP A 124 -6.79 0.51 -6.18
C TRP A 124 -5.27 0.44 -6.09
N ILE A 125 -4.76 -0.76 -5.79
CA ILE A 125 -3.34 -1.09 -5.76
C ILE A 125 -3.01 -1.88 -7.03
N HIS A 126 -2.17 -1.30 -7.88
CA HIS A 126 -1.86 -1.82 -9.20
C HIS A 126 -0.35 -1.99 -9.42
N ASN A 127 0.07 -3.13 -9.97
CA ASN A 127 1.45 -3.38 -10.38
C ASN A 127 2.49 -3.12 -9.26
N TRP A 128 2.23 -3.58 -8.04
CA TRP A 128 3.27 -3.52 -7.01
C TRP A 128 4.45 -4.43 -7.39
N GLY A 129 5.64 -4.08 -6.89
CA GLY A 129 6.93 -4.71 -7.19
C GLY A 129 7.69 -4.09 -8.37
N ARG A 130 7.11 -3.11 -9.10
CA ARG A 130 7.81 -2.50 -10.25
C ARG A 130 9.03 -1.68 -9.85
N ALA A 131 8.93 -0.92 -8.76
CA ALA A 131 10.07 -0.24 -8.13
C ALA A 131 10.73 -1.14 -7.06
N PHE A 132 11.17 -2.33 -7.44
CA PHE A 132 11.74 -3.33 -6.51
C PHE A 132 12.99 -2.82 -5.78
N ASP A 133 13.01 -2.95 -4.45
CA ASP A 133 14.20 -2.71 -3.62
C ASP A 133 14.71 -4.01 -2.95
N VAL A 134 13.84 -4.68 -2.20
CA VAL A 134 14.15 -5.81 -1.33
C VAL A 134 13.04 -6.85 -1.37
N ARG A 135 11.80 -6.41 -1.25
CA ARG A 135 10.59 -7.25 -1.26
C ARG A 135 9.48 -6.57 -2.03
N SER A 136 8.54 -7.33 -2.54
CA SER A 136 7.29 -6.82 -3.13
C SER A 136 6.07 -7.31 -2.38
N PHE A 137 5.09 -6.43 -2.22
CA PHE A 137 3.72 -6.74 -1.78
C PHE A 137 2.82 -5.51 -1.94
N GLY A 138 1.52 -5.75 -2.11
CA GLY A 138 0.47 -4.75 -2.05
C GLY A 138 0.29 -4.28 -0.61
N GLY A 139 -0.65 -4.84 0.12
CA GLY A 139 -0.84 -4.60 1.55
C GLY A 139 -0.16 -5.66 2.44
N TRP A 140 0.42 -5.25 3.57
CA TRP A 140 0.93 -6.18 4.57
C TRP A 140 0.69 -5.69 5.99
N ALA A 141 0.02 -6.52 6.80
CA ALA A 141 -0.19 -6.29 8.22
C ALA A 141 0.69 -7.25 9.05
N HIS A 142 1.50 -6.72 9.96
CA HIS A 142 2.34 -7.55 10.85
C HIS A 142 2.50 -6.93 12.23
N ARG A 143 3.10 -7.64 13.19
CA ARG A 143 3.35 -7.15 14.57
C ARG A 143 2.11 -6.52 15.22
N GLY A 144 0.98 -7.21 15.11
CA GLY A 144 -0.31 -6.75 15.65
C GLY A 144 -1.05 -5.71 14.80
N GLY A 145 -0.42 -5.14 13.78
CA GLY A 145 -1.05 -4.20 12.85
C GLY A 145 -2.27 -4.80 12.14
N ARG A 146 -3.23 -3.95 11.77
CA ARG A 146 -4.51 -4.39 11.20
C ARG A 146 -4.87 -3.61 9.95
N ILE A 147 -5.23 -4.32 8.89
CA ILE A 147 -5.76 -3.75 7.65
C ILE A 147 -7.17 -4.28 7.43
N ALA A 148 -8.14 -3.38 7.33
CA ALA A 148 -9.48 -3.67 6.84
C ALA A 148 -9.67 -3.06 5.45
N ALA A 149 -9.73 -3.89 4.40
CA ALA A 149 -9.91 -3.47 3.02
C ALA A 149 -11.36 -3.70 2.55
N GLU A 150 -12.08 -2.63 2.30
CA GLU A 150 -13.44 -2.66 1.78
C GLU A 150 -13.46 -2.14 0.35
N ARG A 151 -14.03 -2.92 -0.57
CA ARG A 151 -14.19 -2.52 -1.97
C ARG A 151 -12.87 -2.02 -2.56
N CYS A 152 -11.79 -2.76 -2.39
CA CYS A 152 -10.48 -2.42 -2.95
C CYS A 152 -10.12 -3.33 -4.13
N LEU A 153 -9.26 -2.84 -5.03
CA LEU A 153 -8.75 -3.61 -6.16
C LEU A 153 -7.26 -3.90 -5.97
N PHE A 154 -6.88 -5.15 -6.22
CA PHE A 154 -5.48 -5.59 -6.23
C PHE A 154 -5.20 -6.25 -7.58
N THR A 155 -4.52 -5.54 -8.48
CA THR A 155 -4.34 -6.01 -9.85
C THR A 155 -2.90 -5.98 -10.34
N GLN A 156 -2.57 -6.91 -11.25
CA GLN A 156 -1.28 -7.03 -11.92
C GLN A 156 -1.48 -7.13 -13.43
N SER A 157 -0.70 -6.38 -14.21
CA SER A 157 -0.74 -6.40 -15.68
C SER A 157 0.04 -7.58 -16.27
N GLY A 158 1.08 -8.04 -15.58
CA GLY A 158 1.91 -9.17 -16.02
C GLY A 158 1.64 -10.47 -15.26
N GLY A 159 2.33 -11.54 -15.66
CA GLY A 159 2.32 -12.82 -14.95
C GLY A 159 3.18 -12.82 -13.67
N ILE A 160 3.29 -14.00 -13.04
CA ILE A 160 4.04 -14.22 -11.78
C ILE A 160 5.54 -13.88 -11.92
N PHE A 161 6.09 -13.96 -13.13
CA PHE A 161 7.50 -13.62 -13.42
C PHE A 161 7.66 -12.23 -14.06
N SER A 162 6.66 -11.35 -13.97
CA SER A 162 6.66 -10.04 -14.65
C SER A 162 7.70 -9.04 -14.14
N LEU A 163 8.35 -9.31 -13.00
CA LEU A 163 9.50 -8.56 -12.50
C LEU A 163 10.84 -9.10 -13.02
N GLY A 164 10.81 -10.18 -13.80
CA GLY A 164 11.98 -10.94 -14.24
C GLY A 164 12.38 -12.03 -13.23
N LEU A 165 12.87 -13.18 -13.74
CA LEU A 165 13.19 -14.36 -12.93
C LEU A 165 14.15 -14.06 -11.78
N ARG A 166 15.21 -13.29 -12.04
CA ARG A 166 16.20 -12.91 -11.01
C ARG A 166 15.56 -12.14 -9.86
N THR A 167 14.73 -11.15 -10.18
CA THR A 167 14.01 -10.33 -9.19
C THR A 167 13.02 -11.18 -8.41
N THR A 168 12.25 -12.03 -9.10
CA THR A 168 11.31 -12.95 -8.45
C THR A 168 12.01 -13.88 -7.46
N ILE A 169 13.18 -14.42 -7.81
CA ILE A 169 13.97 -15.26 -6.91
C ILE A 169 14.49 -14.45 -5.71
N ALA A 170 15.06 -13.27 -5.93
CA ALA A 170 15.56 -12.40 -4.87
C ALA A 170 14.45 -12.01 -3.87
N ASP A 171 13.27 -11.69 -4.38
CA ASP A 171 12.08 -11.37 -3.61
C ASP A 171 11.61 -12.55 -2.73
N ILE A 172 11.56 -13.77 -3.28
CA ILE A 172 11.25 -14.98 -2.51
C ILE A 172 12.25 -15.15 -1.36
N PHE A 173 13.56 -15.07 -1.63
CA PHE A 173 14.57 -15.21 -0.59
C PHE A 173 14.49 -14.12 0.47
N ALA A 174 14.13 -12.89 0.10
CA ALA A 174 13.93 -11.82 1.05
C ALA A 174 12.70 -12.07 1.96
N HIS A 175 11.62 -12.66 1.44
CA HIS A 175 10.49 -13.11 2.26
C HIS A 175 10.84 -14.30 3.16
N VAL A 176 11.66 -15.24 2.68
CA VAL A 176 12.22 -16.34 3.51
C VAL A 176 13.04 -15.78 4.67
N GLY A 177 13.95 -14.85 4.38
CA GLY A 177 14.77 -14.18 5.40
C GLY A 177 13.90 -13.43 6.42
N GLN A 178 12.84 -12.76 5.96
CA GLN A 178 11.89 -12.13 6.88
C GLN A 178 11.19 -13.14 7.78
N ALA A 179 10.63 -14.22 7.22
CA ALA A 179 9.92 -15.23 7.99
C ALA A 179 10.82 -15.87 9.05
N TRP A 180 12.09 -16.09 8.73
CA TRP A 180 13.09 -16.54 9.70
C TRP A 180 13.32 -15.51 10.82
N ASN A 181 13.46 -14.22 10.47
CA ASN A 181 13.72 -13.17 11.46
C ASN A 181 12.54 -12.93 12.40
N ASP A 182 11.31 -12.99 11.90
CA ASP A 182 10.11 -12.70 12.71
C ASP A 182 9.62 -13.93 13.48
N ASP A 183 9.64 -15.12 12.87
CA ASP A 183 8.98 -16.33 13.39
C ASP A 183 9.95 -17.51 13.62
N GLY A 184 11.25 -17.34 13.35
CA GLY A 184 12.25 -18.40 13.44
C GLY A 184 11.99 -19.57 12.48
N PRO A 185 12.43 -20.80 12.83
CA PRO A 185 12.21 -21.99 12.00
C PRO A 185 10.74 -22.26 11.69
N SER A 186 9.81 -21.87 12.59
CA SER A 186 8.38 -22.07 12.40
C SER A 186 7.82 -21.28 11.21
N GLY A 187 8.40 -20.11 10.92
CA GLY A 187 8.03 -19.29 9.76
C GLY A 187 8.32 -19.98 8.43
N LEU A 188 9.35 -20.82 8.37
CA LEU A 188 9.75 -21.54 7.15
C LEU A 188 8.80 -22.69 6.77
N LEU A 189 7.95 -23.12 7.71
CA LEU A 189 6.94 -24.16 7.47
C LEU A 189 5.68 -23.61 6.79
N ARG A 190 5.50 -22.28 6.77
CA ARG A 190 4.35 -21.64 6.14
C ARG A 190 4.56 -21.58 4.63
N TRP A 191 3.63 -22.13 3.86
CA TRP A 191 3.71 -22.09 2.39
C TRP A 191 3.75 -20.66 1.85
N GLN A 192 3.11 -19.71 2.55
CA GLN A 192 3.10 -18.29 2.20
C GLN A 192 4.51 -17.70 2.17
N THR A 193 5.48 -18.25 2.92
CA THR A 193 6.86 -17.76 2.96
C THR A 193 7.52 -17.80 1.58
N TYR A 194 7.17 -18.79 0.75
CA TYR A 194 7.76 -19.00 -0.58
C TYR A 194 6.95 -18.34 -1.71
N LEU A 195 5.88 -17.61 -1.37
CA LEU A 195 5.05 -16.93 -2.34
C LEU A 195 5.79 -15.71 -2.92
N PRO A 196 5.91 -15.58 -4.25
CA PRO A 196 6.41 -14.35 -4.87
C PRO A 196 5.62 -13.13 -4.42
N GLY A 197 6.29 -12.01 -4.25
CA GLY A 197 5.72 -10.76 -3.76
C GLY A 197 4.67 -10.16 -4.68
N VAL A 198 4.79 -10.34 -6.01
CA VAL A 198 3.71 -9.97 -6.95
C VAL A 198 2.40 -10.69 -6.66
N CYS A 199 2.45 -11.88 -6.04
CA CYS A 199 1.26 -12.62 -5.64
C CYS A 199 0.71 -12.15 -4.28
N ARG A 200 1.42 -11.30 -3.53
CA ARG A 200 0.98 -10.80 -2.21
C ARG A 200 0.18 -9.51 -2.39
N GLY A 201 -1.11 -9.64 -2.67
CA GLY A 201 -2.01 -8.49 -2.81
C GLY A 201 -2.35 -7.85 -1.47
N LEU A 202 -2.80 -8.65 -0.51
CA LEU A 202 -3.02 -8.24 0.88
C LEU A 202 -2.76 -9.46 1.78
N THR A 203 -1.77 -9.37 2.67
CA THR A 203 -1.34 -10.49 3.52
C THR A 203 -1.12 -10.07 4.97
N ALA A 204 -1.12 -11.04 5.88
CA ALA A 204 -0.76 -10.82 7.28
C ALA A 204 0.12 -11.95 7.85
N ASN A 205 0.95 -11.61 8.83
CA ASN A 205 1.71 -12.57 9.63
C ASN A 205 2.06 -11.98 11.01
N THR A 206 2.74 -12.74 11.87
CA THR A 206 3.32 -12.25 13.14
C THR A 206 2.32 -11.43 13.98
N GLY A 207 1.13 -12.00 14.20
CA GLY A 207 0.05 -11.36 14.97
C GLY A 207 -0.72 -10.25 14.24
N GLY A 208 -0.33 -9.89 13.02
CA GLY A 208 -1.08 -8.96 12.17
C GLY A 208 -2.40 -9.56 11.67
N LEU A 209 -3.29 -8.68 11.22
CA LEU A 209 -4.61 -9.06 10.70
C LEU A 209 -4.91 -8.32 9.40
N ALA A 210 -5.23 -9.08 8.35
CA ALA A 210 -5.81 -8.54 7.12
C ALA A 210 -7.24 -9.06 6.98
N LEU A 211 -8.21 -8.17 6.82
CA LEU A 211 -9.60 -8.47 6.53
C LEU A 211 -9.98 -7.78 5.23
N ALA A 212 -10.64 -8.51 4.32
CA ALA A 212 -11.09 -7.96 3.06
C ALA A 212 -12.58 -8.25 2.83
N THR A 213 -13.28 -7.29 2.24
CA THR A 213 -14.66 -7.50 1.80
C THR A 213 -14.96 -6.77 0.52
N LYS A 214 -15.73 -7.43 -0.36
CA LYS A 214 -16.13 -6.92 -1.68
C LYS A 214 -14.94 -6.43 -2.51
N CYS A 215 -13.78 -7.06 -2.38
CA CYS A 215 -12.57 -6.68 -3.09
C CYS A 215 -12.48 -7.35 -4.46
N TYR A 216 -11.59 -6.88 -5.32
CA TYR A 216 -11.34 -7.43 -6.64
C TYR A 216 -9.87 -7.81 -6.82
N ARG A 217 -9.62 -8.88 -7.57
CA ARG A 217 -8.32 -9.25 -8.11
C ARG A 217 -8.48 -9.71 -9.54
N ASN A 218 -7.62 -9.26 -10.44
CA ASN A 218 -7.69 -9.64 -11.85
C ASN A 218 -6.93 -10.94 -12.18
N LYS A 219 -6.22 -11.53 -11.20
CA LYS A 219 -5.48 -12.77 -11.38
C LYS A 219 -5.72 -13.70 -10.19
N GLY A 220 -6.04 -14.96 -10.47
CA GLY A 220 -6.36 -15.96 -9.44
C GLY A 220 -5.22 -16.27 -8.46
N TRP A 221 -3.97 -16.03 -8.87
CA TRP A 221 -2.78 -16.22 -8.05
C TRP A 221 -2.48 -15.05 -7.10
N ILE A 222 -3.14 -13.88 -7.26
CA ILE A 222 -3.02 -12.77 -6.30
C ILE A 222 -3.74 -13.16 -5.01
N ARG A 223 -3.03 -13.21 -3.90
CA ARG A 223 -3.57 -13.49 -2.57
C ARG A 223 -4.07 -12.21 -1.93
N VAL A 224 -5.34 -12.24 -1.54
CA VAL A 224 -5.99 -11.23 -0.71
C VAL A 224 -6.57 -12.00 0.48
N GLU A 225 -5.90 -11.92 1.62
CA GLU A 225 -6.26 -12.72 2.79
C GLU A 225 -7.62 -12.32 3.37
N ASN A 226 -8.35 -13.33 3.85
CA ASN A 226 -9.66 -13.20 4.49
C ASN A 226 -10.66 -12.34 3.70
N CYS A 227 -10.63 -12.43 2.36
CA CYS A 227 -11.63 -11.80 1.51
C CYS A 227 -12.92 -12.62 1.51
N ASN A 228 -13.94 -12.14 2.22
CA ASN A 228 -15.21 -12.86 2.38
C ASN A 228 -16.06 -12.90 1.09
N GLU A 229 -15.89 -11.92 0.21
CA GLU A 229 -16.63 -11.76 -1.04
C GLU A 229 -15.74 -11.05 -2.05
N PHE A 230 -15.49 -11.68 -3.20
CA PHE A 230 -14.88 -11.00 -4.35
C PHE A 230 -15.97 -10.45 -5.26
N ILE A 231 -15.84 -9.19 -5.66
CA ILE A 231 -16.78 -8.57 -6.61
C ILE A 231 -16.50 -9.02 -8.04
N THR A 232 -17.52 -8.89 -8.89
CA THR A 232 -17.41 -9.19 -10.32
C THR A 232 -16.55 -8.16 -11.06
N LEU A 233 -16.09 -8.50 -12.26
CA LEU A 233 -15.38 -7.57 -13.14
C LEU A 233 -16.19 -6.30 -13.43
N ALA A 234 -17.49 -6.43 -13.67
CA ALA A 234 -18.38 -5.28 -13.91
C ALA A 234 -18.45 -4.36 -12.68
N ALA A 235 -18.62 -4.92 -11.47
CA ALA A 235 -18.62 -4.13 -10.24
C ALA A 235 -17.27 -3.48 -9.95
N ALA A 236 -16.16 -4.17 -10.27
CA ALA A 236 -14.81 -3.62 -10.18
C ALA A 236 -14.63 -2.45 -11.16
N ARG A 237 -15.16 -2.54 -12.38
CA ARG A 237 -15.15 -1.46 -13.36
C ARG A 237 -15.93 -0.22 -12.88
N GLU A 238 -17.10 -0.39 -12.27
CA GLU A 238 -17.85 0.74 -11.69
C GLU A 238 -17.09 1.41 -10.53
N LEU A 239 -16.37 0.61 -9.75
CA LEU A 239 -15.51 1.12 -8.71
C LEU A 239 -14.33 1.92 -9.28
N VAL A 240 -13.69 1.43 -10.35
CA VAL A 240 -12.64 2.18 -11.07
C VAL A 240 -13.17 3.50 -11.63
N ARG A 241 -14.38 3.51 -12.23
CA ARG A 241 -15.02 4.76 -12.67
C ARG A 241 -15.18 5.76 -11.52
N SER A 242 -15.54 5.26 -10.34
CA SER A 242 -15.70 6.11 -9.15
C SER A 242 -14.36 6.72 -8.71
N ILE A 243 -13.28 5.93 -8.72
CA ILE A 243 -11.92 6.41 -8.41
C ILE A 243 -11.44 7.41 -9.47
N ASP A 244 -11.66 7.12 -10.76
CA ASP A 244 -11.28 7.99 -11.89
C ASP A 244 -11.97 9.36 -11.83
N ALA A 245 -13.26 9.37 -11.48
CA ALA A 245 -14.05 10.58 -11.35
C ALA A 245 -13.53 11.49 -10.22
N LEU A 246 -13.04 10.89 -9.14
CA LEU A 246 -12.49 11.57 -7.96
C LEU A 246 -10.98 11.86 -8.07
N MET A 247 -10.32 11.36 -9.11
CA MET A 247 -8.88 11.54 -9.28
C MET A 247 -8.52 13.02 -9.44
N PRO A 248 -7.46 13.51 -8.76
CA PRO A 248 -6.94 14.85 -8.97
C PRO A 248 -6.54 15.08 -10.43
N GLU A 249 -6.73 16.31 -10.92
CA GLU A 249 -6.41 16.68 -12.30
C GLU A 249 -4.97 16.31 -12.70
N GLU A 250 -4.01 16.53 -11.80
CA GLU A 250 -2.60 16.19 -12.00
C GLU A 250 -2.35 14.68 -12.11
N GLY A 251 -3.19 13.86 -11.48
CA GLY A 251 -3.16 12.40 -11.64
C GLY A 251 -3.68 12.01 -13.01
N ARG A 252 -4.80 12.60 -13.43
CA ARG A 252 -5.42 12.34 -14.75
C ARG A 252 -4.49 12.72 -15.90
N LYS A 253 -3.76 13.85 -15.79
CA LYS A 253 -2.74 14.24 -16.78
C LYS A 253 -1.62 13.21 -16.94
N ARG A 254 -1.26 12.50 -15.86
CA ARG A 254 -0.15 11.53 -15.83
C ARG A 254 -0.54 10.11 -16.24
N LEU A 255 -1.79 9.74 -15.99
CA LEU A 255 -2.27 8.37 -16.15
C LEU A 255 -3.25 8.22 -17.31
N GLY A 256 -3.86 9.31 -17.76
CA GLY A 256 -5.00 9.27 -18.66
C GLY A 256 -6.24 8.78 -17.92
N ASN A 257 -7.05 7.99 -18.61
CA ASN A 257 -8.30 7.44 -18.10
C ASN A 257 -8.04 6.10 -17.39
N LEU A 258 -8.44 5.97 -16.12
CA LEU A 258 -8.26 4.74 -15.35
C LEU A 258 -9.14 3.58 -15.82
N VAL A 259 -10.30 3.85 -16.40
CA VAL A 259 -11.21 2.82 -16.93
C VAL A 259 -10.57 2.13 -18.13
N ASP A 260 -9.97 2.89 -19.04
CA ASP A 260 -9.25 2.34 -20.19
C ASP A 260 -8.06 1.49 -19.73
N MET A 261 -7.33 1.97 -18.70
CA MET A 261 -6.24 1.20 -18.08
C MET A 261 -6.75 -0.13 -17.50
N PHE A 262 -7.89 -0.10 -16.81
CA PHE A 262 -8.49 -1.29 -16.20
C PHE A 262 -8.98 -2.29 -17.26
N ASP A 263 -9.66 -1.80 -18.30
CA ASP A 263 -10.13 -2.62 -19.41
C ASP A 263 -8.98 -3.29 -20.17
N GLY A 264 -7.83 -2.60 -20.26
CA GLY A 264 -6.61 -3.14 -20.85
C GLY A 264 -5.98 -4.33 -20.09
N LEU A 265 -6.42 -4.63 -18.87
CA LEU A 265 -5.92 -5.78 -18.10
C LEU A 265 -6.44 -7.14 -18.58
N GLY A 266 -7.51 -7.13 -19.39
CA GLY A 266 -8.21 -8.34 -19.87
C GLY A 266 -8.95 -9.09 -18.76
N GLU A 267 -9.72 -10.12 -19.17
CA GLU A 267 -10.37 -11.03 -18.22
C GLU A 267 -9.34 -11.95 -17.52
N ALA A 268 -9.69 -12.40 -16.31
CA ALA A 268 -8.81 -13.13 -15.40
C ALA A 268 -8.58 -14.59 -15.82
#